data_AF-A0A1L3ZXN7-F1
#
_entry.id   AF-A0A1L3ZXN7-F1
#
_cell.length_a   1.000
_cell.length_b   1.000
_cell.length_c   1.000
_cell.angle_alpha   90.00
_cell.angle_beta   90.00
_cell.angle_gamma   90.00
#
_symmetry.space_group_name_H-M   'P 1'
#
loop_
_entity.id
_entity.type
_entity.pdbx_description
1 polymer ?
#
loop_
_entity_poly.entity_id
_entity_poly.type
_entity_poly.pdbx_seq_one_letter_code
_entity_poly.pdbx_strand_id
1 'polypeptide(L)'
;MRTVLLSGLATLLLAAPAWAAPDWAKVDAALGRPGVEQPDGVRRYGFPRSDLRVVLDGVSIEPSLALGSWAAFQPMGDEVMVMGDLVLTHEEVNPVMTRLLQGGYTITALHNHLLRSAPGTMYMHIAAHGDPVRLAAALRQAISASRTPISPPSPGAGAPSRLDLNSDALDELMGAEGRVNGGVLQYSIPRAERLMDGGMVTPQSMGTATAINFQPTGGGKAAITGDFVLIASEVDRVLRALRANDIEVTALHNHMLNDEPRLFFLHFWANDDAAKLARGLRSALDTMNNRKN
;
A
#
# COMPACT_ATOMS: atom_id res chain seq x y z
N MET A 1 -15.53 -64.01 22.14
CA MET A 1 -16.11 -62.92 21.33
C MET A 1 -15.56 -61.61 21.89
N ARG A 2 -14.68 -60.91 21.16
CA ARG A 2 -14.09 -59.63 21.58
C ARG A 2 -14.81 -58.51 20.85
N THR A 3 -15.59 -57.74 21.58
CA THR A 3 -16.36 -56.59 21.08
C THR A 3 -15.42 -55.40 20.91
N VAL A 4 -15.22 -54.95 19.67
CA VAL A 4 -14.48 -53.72 19.37
C VAL A 4 -15.49 -52.58 19.36
N LEU A 5 -15.38 -51.64 20.31
CA LEU A 5 -16.09 -50.36 20.26
C LEU A 5 -15.30 -49.41 19.35
N LEU A 6 -15.90 -49.00 18.23
CA LEU A 6 -15.45 -47.82 17.48
C LEU A 6 -16.09 -46.57 18.10
N SER A 7 -15.27 -45.74 18.74
CA SER A 7 -15.66 -44.38 19.11
C SER A 7 -15.45 -43.46 17.92
N GLY A 8 -16.55 -43.03 17.28
CA GLY A 8 -16.53 -42.01 16.23
C GLY A 8 -16.28 -40.63 16.84
N LEU A 9 -15.15 -40.00 16.48
CA LEU A 9 -14.87 -38.61 16.82
C LEU A 9 -15.59 -37.71 15.82
N ALA A 10 -16.68 -37.07 16.25
CA ALA A 10 -17.38 -36.08 15.44
C ALA A 10 -16.61 -34.74 15.49
N THR A 11 -15.96 -34.38 14.38
CA THR A 11 -15.37 -33.05 14.19
C THR A 11 -16.49 -32.03 13.98
N LEU A 12 -16.81 -31.22 15.01
CA LEU A 12 -17.61 -30.01 14.83
C LEU A 12 -16.79 -28.98 14.04
N LEU A 13 -17.15 -28.79 12.77
CA LEU A 13 -16.75 -27.61 12.00
C LEU A 13 -17.53 -26.41 12.54
N LEU A 14 -16.89 -25.58 13.38
CA LEU A 14 -17.40 -24.25 13.71
C LEU A 14 -17.29 -23.38 12.44
N ALA A 15 -18.40 -23.23 11.73
CA ALA A 15 -18.51 -22.21 10.68
C ALA A 15 -18.39 -20.84 11.36
N ALA A 16 -17.39 -20.06 10.98
CA ALA A 16 -17.34 -18.64 11.37
C ALA A 16 -18.61 -17.95 10.81
N PRO A 17 -19.27 -17.08 11.59
CA PRO A 17 -20.42 -16.34 11.09
C PRO A 17 -19.98 -15.49 9.90
N ALA A 18 -20.60 -15.74 8.74
CA ALA A 18 -20.48 -14.84 7.60
C ALA A 18 -21.28 -13.57 7.94
N TRP A 19 -20.57 -12.52 8.37
CA TRP A 19 -21.18 -11.22 8.55
C TRP A 19 -21.57 -10.63 7.19
N ALA A 20 -22.69 -9.92 7.15
CA ALA A 20 -23.09 -9.20 5.95
C ALA A 20 -22.02 -8.15 5.64
N ALA A 21 -21.54 -8.13 4.39
CA ALA A 21 -20.64 -7.08 3.96
C ALA A 21 -21.30 -5.70 4.15
N PRO A 22 -20.51 -4.65 4.45
CA PRO A 22 -21.01 -3.28 4.43
C PRO A 22 -21.78 -2.97 3.14
N ASP A 23 -22.78 -2.09 3.25
CA ASP A 23 -23.47 -1.54 2.08
C ASP A 23 -22.52 -0.62 1.31
N TRP A 24 -21.67 -1.20 0.47
CA TRP A 24 -20.62 -0.49 -0.25
C TRP A 24 -21.16 0.61 -1.15
N ALA A 25 -22.42 0.53 -1.60
CA ALA A 25 -23.04 1.61 -2.38
C ALA A 25 -23.21 2.88 -1.53
N LYS A 26 -23.60 2.74 -0.26
CA LYS A 26 -23.66 3.88 0.68
C LYS A 26 -22.28 4.42 1.03
N VAL A 27 -21.30 3.54 1.20
CA VAL A 27 -19.90 3.94 1.46
C VAL A 27 -19.33 4.73 0.28
N ASP A 28 -19.50 4.20 -0.94
CA ASP A 28 -19.07 4.84 -2.19
C ASP A 28 -19.75 6.21 -2.37
N ALA A 29 -21.04 6.32 -2.07
CA ALA A 29 -21.79 7.58 -2.11
C ALA A 29 -21.31 8.59 -1.06
N ALA A 30 -21.04 8.15 0.16
CA ALA A 30 -20.52 9.00 1.24
C ALA A 30 -19.13 9.54 0.91
N LEU A 31 -18.25 8.68 0.39
CA LEU A 31 -16.89 9.05 -0.02
C LEU A 31 -16.87 9.88 -1.31
N GLY A 32 -17.87 9.71 -2.17
CA GLY A 32 -18.02 10.41 -3.45
C GLY A 32 -17.30 9.73 -4.61
N ARG A 33 -16.98 8.44 -4.50
CA ARG A 33 -16.31 7.66 -5.54
C ARG A 33 -16.47 6.14 -5.33
N PRO A 34 -16.38 5.33 -6.41
CA PRO A 34 -16.39 3.88 -6.26
C PRO A 34 -15.08 3.36 -5.68
N GLY A 35 -15.20 2.30 -4.87
CA GLY A 35 -14.09 1.46 -4.43
C GLY A 35 -13.91 0.22 -5.30
N VAL A 36 -12.77 -0.44 -5.15
CA VAL A 36 -12.44 -1.71 -5.80
C VAL A 36 -12.31 -2.79 -4.75
N GLU A 37 -13.11 -3.84 -4.88
CA GLU A 37 -13.00 -5.03 -4.04
C GLU A 37 -11.72 -5.80 -4.37
N GLN A 38 -10.97 -6.15 -3.34
CA GLN A 38 -9.72 -6.89 -3.42
C GLN A 38 -10.00 -8.38 -3.16
N PRO A 39 -9.17 -9.30 -3.69
CA PRO A 39 -9.36 -10.75 -3.50
C PRO A 39 -9.38 -11.21 -2.04
N ASP A 40 -8.84 -10.42 -1.12
CA ASP A 40 -8.81 -10.67 0.33
C ASP A 40 -9.97 -9.99 1.09
N GLY A 41 -11.02 -9.53 0.39
CA GLY A 41 -12.26 -9.03 0.98
C GLY A 41 -12.23 -7.56 1.41
N VAL A 42 -11.14 -6.85 1.13
CA VAL A 42 -10.98 -5.42 1.44
C VAL A 42 -11.55 -4.56 0.31
N ARG A 43 -12.20 -3.44 0.65
CA ARG A 43 -12.62 -2.41 -0.30
C ARG A 43 -11.58 -1.28 -0.35
N ARG A 44 -10.86 -1.13 -1.46
CA ARG A 44 -9.85 -0.07 -1.64
C ARG A 44 -10.35 1.12 -2.44
N TYR A 45 -9.94 2.31 -2.04
CA TYR A 45 -10.21 3.58 -2.69
C TYR A 45 -8.88 4.29 -2.95
N GLY A 46 -8.58 4.66 -4.19
CA GLY A 46 -7.29 5.28 -4.57
C GLY A 46 -7.45 6.68 -5.14
N PHE A 47 -6.90 7.70 -4.50
CA PHE A 47 -6.96 9.13 -4.86
C PHE A 47 -5.61 9.60 -5.42
N PRO A 48 -5.30 9.30 -6.69
CA PRO A 48 -4.05 9.74 -7.29
C PRO A 48 -3.96 11.26 -7.32
N ARG A 49 -2.81 11.82 -6.95
CA ARG A 49 -2.50 13.25 -7.03
C ARG A 49 -2.19 13.70 -8.46
N SER A 50 -3.14 13.51 -9.36
CA SER A 50 -3.02 13.92 -10.78
C SER A 50 -2.96 15.44 -10.98
N ASP A 51 -3.31 16.21 -9.94
CA ASP A 51 -3.14 17.65 -9.84
C ASP A 51 -1.67 18.07 -9.68
N LEU A 52 -0.82 17.18 -9.14
CA LEU A 52 0.59 17.48 -8.91
C LEU A 52 1.44 17.19 -10.15
N ARG A 53 2.55 17.92 -10.24
CA ARG A 53 3.64 17.73 -11.21
C ARG A 53 4.95 17.66 -10.41
N VAL A 54 5.18 16.51 -9.78
CA VAL A 54 6.36 16.29 -8.93
C VAL A 54 7.52 15.84 -9.78
N VAL A 55 8.69 16.44 -9.57
CA VAL A 55 9.95 16.04 -10.18
C VAL A 55 10.94 15.66 -9.08
N LEU A 56 11.70 14.59 -9.29
CA LEU A 56 12.82 14.21 -8.43
C LEU A 56 13.98 13.67 -9.27
N ASP A 57 15.18 14.20 -9.04
CA ASP A 57 16.41 13.83 -9.77
C ASP A 57 16.23 13.84 -11.31
N GLY A 58 15.46 14.79 -11.83
CA GLY A 58 15.16 14.95 -13.25
C GLY A 58 14.02 14.06 -13.79
N VAL A 59 13.43 13.20 -12.96
CA VAL A 59 12.31 12.32 -13.32
C VAL A 59 10.98 12.97 -12.92
N SER A 60 10.06 13.10 -13.87
CA SER A 60 8.65 13.42 -13.57
C SER A 60 7.99 12.22 -12.92
N ILE A 61 7.47 12.37 -11.71
CA ILE A 61 6.90 11.27 -10.93
C ILE A 61 5.45 11.06 -11.34
N GLU A 62 5.14 9.88 -11.89
CA GLU A 62 3.77 9.50 -12.20
C GLU A 62 2.98 9.23 -10.91
N PRO A 63 1.66 9.51 -10.88
CA PRO A 63 0.85 9.17 -9.73
C PRO A 63 0.90 7.68 -9.36
N SER A 64 1.00 6.79 -10.34
CA SER A 64 1.17 5.35 -10.12
C SER A 64 2.56 4.93 -9.63
N LEU A 65 3.58 5.80 -9.72
CA LEU A 65 4.90 5.54 -9.14
C LEU A 65 4.91 5.79 -7.63
N ALA A 66 4.46 6.98 -7.20
CA ALA A 66 4.60 7.39 -5.80
C ALA A 66 3.61 8.45 -5.30
N LEU A 67 2.61 8.87 -6.08
CA LEU A 67 1.67 9.94 -5.68
C LEU A 67 0.21 9.44 -5.56
N GLY A 68 0.06 8.17 -5.22
CA GLY A 68 -1.24 7.52 -5.06
C GLY A 68 -1.70 7.51 -3.62
N SER A 69 -2.47 8.50 -3.18
CA SER A 69 -3.17 8.42 -1.89
C SER A 69 -4.19 7.28 -1.92
N TRP A 70 -4.44 6.61 -0.80
CA TRP A 70 -5.45 5.55 -0.73
C TRP A 70 -6.03 5.36 0.67
N ALA A 71 -7.20 4.74 0.72
CA ALA A 71 -7.80 4.18 1.93
C ALA A 71 -8.38 2.79 1.63
N ALA A 72 -8.24 1.88 2.59
CA ALA A 72 -8.67 0.49 2.49
C ALA A 72 -9.61 0.19 3.67
N PHE A 73 -10.78 -0.37 3.36
CA PHE A 73 -11.84 -0.67 4.32
C PHE A 73 -11.97 -2.19 4.42
N GLN A 74 -11.59 -2.75 5.56
CA GLN A 74 -11.72 -4.17 5.86
C GLN A 74 -12.95 -4.40 6.75
N PRO A 75 -13.92 -5.22 6.33
CA PRO A 75 -15.07 -5.58 7.15
C PRO A 75 -14.70 -6.26 8.47
N MET A 76 -15.40 -5.88 9.54
CA MET A 76 -15.25 -6.38 10.91
C MET A 76 -16.62 -6.46 11.61
N GLY A 77 -17.43 -7.45 11.26
CA GLY A 77 -18.83 -7.46 11.71
C GLY A 77 -19.59 -6.30 11.06
N ASP A 78 -20.27 -5.50 11.89
CA ASP A 78 -21.03 -4.32 11.44
C ASP A 78 -20.14 -3.06 11.28
N GLU A 79 -18.86 -3.14 11.64
CA GLU A 79 -17.88 -2.06 11.53
C GLU A 79 -16.83 -2.37 10.45
N VAL A 80 -15.93 -1.42 10.22
CA VAL A 80 -14.73 -1.60 9.40
C VAL A 80 -13.48 -1.14 10.14
N MET A 81 -12.35 -1.79 9.82
CA MET A 81 -11.03 -1.20 9.98
C MET A 81 -10.70 -0.42 8.72
N VAL A 82 -10.26 0.82 8.90
CA VAL A 82 -9.74 1.65 7.83
C VAL A 82 -8.26 1.85 8.06
N MET A 83 -7.45 1.56 7.04
CA MET A 83 -6.07 1.99 6.94
C MET A 83 -5.89 2.84 5.67
N GLY A 84 -4.92 3.74 5.66
CA GLY A 84 -4.66 4.56 4.49
C GLY A 84 -3.29 5.22 4.51
N ASP A 85 -2.96 5.81 3.37
CA ASP A 85 -1.80 6.65 3.15
C ASP A 85 -2.24 7.82 2.28
N LEU A 86 -2.11 9.05 2.80
CA LEU A 86 -2.48 10.27 2.08
C LEU A 86 -1.24 11.05 1.68
N VAL A 87 -1.07 11.25 0.37
CA VAL A 87 -0.05 12.10 -0.24
C VAL A 87 -0.50 13.56 -0.21
N LEU A 88 0.22 14.38 0.53
CA LEU A 88 -0.11 15.78 0.80
C LEU A 88 1.09 16.67 0.48
N THR A 89 0.85 17.90 0.02
CA THR A 89 1.90 18.93 0.06
C THR A 89 2.11 19.40 1.50
N HIS A 90 3.24 20.04 1.80
CA HIS A 90 3.51 20.58 3.14
C HIS A 90 2.38 21.47 3.68
N GLU A 91 1.76 22.28 2.82
CA GLU A 91 0.66 23.18 3.18
C GLU A 91 -0.65 22.43 3.48
N GLU A 92 -0.84 21.26 2.88
CA GLU A 92 -2.05 20.45 3.01
C GLU A 92 -2.03 19.54 4.27
N VAL A 93 -0.85 19.26 4.84
CA VAL A 93 -0.67 18.34 5.99
C VAL A 93 -1.58 18.70 7.16
N ASN A 94 -1.40 19.89 7.76
CA ASN A 94 -2.10 20.23 9.00
C ASN A 94 -3.62 20.42 8.81
N PRO A 95 -4.11 21.05 7.72
CA PRO A 95 -5.55 21.11 7.44
C PRO A 95 -6.21 19.74 7.33
N VAL A 96 -5.60 18.80 6.59
CA VAL A 96 -6.13 17.44 6.43
C VAL A 96 -6.06 16.67 7.75
N MET A 97 -4.93 16.74 8.45
CA MET A 97 -4.74 16.10 9.77
C MET A 97 -5.83 16.53 10.76
N THR A 98 -6.10 17.83 10.84
CA THR A 98 -7.11 18.38 11.75
C THR A 98 -8.49 17.77 11.48
N ARG A 99 -8.87 17.66 10.20
CA ARG A 99 -10.17 17.09 9.81
C ARG A 99 -10.26 15.59 10.07
N LEU A 100 -9.16 14.85 9.85
CA LEU A 100 -9.08 13.43 10.18
C LEU A 100 -9.32 13.20 11.68
N LEU A 101 -8.59 13.92 12.53
CA LEU A 101 -8.73 13.79 13.99
C LEU A 101 -10.15 14.15 14.46
N GLN A 102 -10.74 15.23 13.94
CA GLN A 102 -12.14 15.60 14.21
C GLN A 102 -13.14 14.53 13.71
N GLY A 103 -12.79 13.83 12.64
CA GLY A 103 -13.56 12.75 12.04
C GLY A 103 -13.46 11.41 12.76
N GLY A 104 -12.62 11.29 13.79
CA GLY A 104 -12.39 10.05 14.55
C GLY A 104 -11.29 9.16 13.96
N TYR A 105 -10.46 9.67 13.05
CA TYR A 105 -9.25 8.99 12.60
C TYR A 105 -8.10 9.20 13.56
N THR A 106 -7.21 8.22 13.62
CA THR A 106 -5.89 8.29 14.24
C THR A 106 -4.86 8.51 13.14
N ILE A 107 -3.90 9.41 13.40
CA ILE A 107 -2.71 9.54 12.56
C ILE A 107 -1.66 8.59 13.09
N THR A 108 -1.26 7.61 12.29
CA THR A 108 -0.32 6.58 12.71
C THR A 108 1.11 6.93 12.29
N ALA A 109 1.29 7.72 11.23
CA ALA A 109 2.58 8.29 10.84
C ALA A 109 2.45 9.52 9.94
N LEU A 110 3.50 10.33 9.88
CA LEU A 110 3.72 11.37 8.90
C LEU A 110 5.22 11.38 8.53
N HIS A 111 5.54 11.12 7.26
CA HIS A 111 6.94 11.03 6.79
C HIS A 111 7.04 11.30 5.29
N ASN A 112 8.26 11.25 4.76
CA ASN A 112 8.54 11.31 3.34
C ASN A 112 8.63 9.89 2.74
N HIS A 113 8.27 9.75 1.46
CA HIS A 113 8.74 8.63 0.62
C HIS A 113 9.94 9.08 -0.24
N LEU A 114 9.94 10.35 -0.64
CA LEU A 114 10.88 10.98 -1.56
C LEU A 114 11.64 12.09 -0.84
N LEU A 115 12.98 12.09 -0.86
CA LEU A 115 13.78 13.03 -0.05
C LEU A 115 13.85 14.45 -0.63
N ARG A 116 13.85 14.59 -1.96
CA ARG A 116 14.21 15.85 -2.66
C ARG A 116 13.21 16.22 -3.74
N SER A 117 11.96 15.78 -3.59
CA SER A 117 10.93 16.02 -4.59
C SER A 117 10.53 17.50 -4.64
N ALA A 118 10.19 17.98 -5.84
CA ALA A 118 9.70 19.33 -6.06
C ALA A 118 8.40 19.29 -6.89
N PRO A 119 7.25 19.79 -6.38
CA PRO A 119 7.06 20.21 -5.00
C PRO A 119 7.27 19.05 -4.00
N GLY A 120 7.65 19.39 -2.78
CA GLY A 120 7.81 18.41 -1.69
C GLY A 120 6.47 17.79 -1.31
N THR A 121 6.49 16.48 -1.05
CA THR A 121 5.32 15.69 -0.65
C THR A 121 5.58 14.97 0.67
N MET A 122 4.54 14.89 1.49
CA MET A 122 4.50 14.13 2.73
C MET A 122 3.40 13.07 2.64
N TYR A 123 3.57 12.01 3.39
CA TYR A 123 2.74 10.81 3.39
C TYR A 123 2.23 10.60 4.80
N MET A 124 0.91 10.59 4.92
CA MET A 124 0.22 10.54 6.21
C MET A 124 -0.54 9.24 6.31
N HIS A 125 -0.06 8.36 7.18
CA HIS A 125 -0.76 7.12 7.48
C HIS A 125 -1.89 7.36 8.47
N ILE A 126 -3.03 6.76 8.16
CA ILE A 126 -4.27 6.93 8.90
C ILE A 126 -4.83 5.59 9.32
N ALA A 127 -5.48 5.55 10.47
CA ALA A 127 -6.25 4.41 10.95
C ALA A 127 -7.59 4.85 11.54
N ALA A 128 -8.64 4.05 11.41
CA ALA A 128 -9.91 4.25 12.11
C ALA A 128 -10.72 2.96 12.20
N HIS A 129 -11.49 2.78 13.27
CA HIS A 129 -12.49 1.72 13.41
C HIS A 129 -13.88 2.33 13.60
N GLY A 130 -14.91 1.70 13.04
CA GLY A 130 -16.31 2.08 13.28
C GLY A 130 -17.21 1.95 12.07
N ASP A 131 -18.32 2.70 12.08
CA ASP A 131 -19.32 2.69 11.01
C ASP A 131 -18.71 3.11 9.64
N PRO A 132 -18.85 2.26 8.60
CA PRO A 132 -18.18 2.48 7.32
C PRO A 132 -18.66 3.72 6.58
N VAL A 133 -19.94 4.08 6.68
CA VAL A 133 -20.51 5.24 5.98
C VAL A 133 -20.05 6.55 6.62
N ARG A 134 -20.03 6.61 7.96
CA ARG A 134 -19.53 7.74 8.74
C ARG A 134 -18.05 7.96 8.48
N LEU A 135 -17.23 6.90 8.52
CA LEU A 135 -15.80 6.99 8.26
C LEU A 135 -15.53 7.47 6.82
N ALA A 136 -16.24 6.94 5.83
CA ALA A 136 -16.15 7.42 4.46
C ALA A 136 -16.51 8.92 4.31
N ALA A 137 -17.57 9.38 4.96
CA ALA A 137 -17.95 10.79 4.96
C ALA A 137 -16.89 11.68 5.63
N ALA A 138 -16.32 11.24 6.76
CA ALA A 138 -15.25 11.94 7.46
C ALA A 138 -13.96 12.01 6.61
N LEU A 139 -13.57 10.91 5.96
CA LEU A 139 -12.43 10.88 5.05
C LEU A 139 -12.62 11.84 3.87
N ARG A 140 -13.81 11.88 3.26
CA ARG A 140 -14.12 12.84 2.20
C ARG A 140 -13.95 14.28 2.67
N GLN A 141 -14.45 14.62 3.85
CA GLN A 141 -14.29 15.96 4.43
C GLN A 141 -12.82 16.29 4.67
N ALA A 142 -12.02 15.33 5.14
CA ALA A 142 -10.59 15.52 5.31
C ALA A 142 -9.87 15.76 3.99
N ILE A 143 -10.11 14.93 2.97
CA ILE A 143 -9.50 15.08 1.65
C ILE A 143 -9.87 16.43 1.02
N SER A 144 -11.08 16.95 1.27
CA SER A 144 -11.52 18.26 0.78
C SER A 144 -10.75 19.46 1.36
N ALA A 145 -9.96 19.25 2.42
CA ALA A 145 -9.01 20.25 2.93
C ALA A 145 -7.68 20.28 2.17
N SER A 146 -7.56 19.50 1.09
CA SER A 146 -6.44 19.48 0.15
C SER A 146 -6.93 19.68 -1.29
N ARG A 147 -5.99 19.75 -2.25
CA ARG A 147 -6.32 19.75 -3.68
C ARG A 147 -6.42 18.36 -4.30
N THR A 148 -6.34 17.29 -3.49
CA THR A 148 -6.46 15.91 -3.95
C THR A 148 -7.76 15.70 -4.74
N PRO A 149 -7.70 15.23 -6.00
CA PRO A 149 -8.89 14.95 -6.79
C PRO A 149 -9.75 13.84 -6.15
N ILE A 150 -11.00 14.16 -5.82
CA ILE A 150 -11.96 13.20 -5.23
C ILE A 150 -12.67 12.41 -6.32
N SER A 151 -13.13 13.10 -7.36
CA SER A 151 -13.82 12.48 -8.48
C SER A 151 -12.85 11.64 -9.31
N PRO A 152 -13.25 10.43 -9.73
CA PRO A 152 -12.43 9.65 -10.65
C PRO A 152 -12.19 10.46 -11.94
N PRO A 153 -11.01 10.32 -12.58
CA PRO A 153 -10.77 10.95 -13.87
C PRO A 153 -11.82 10.49 -14.87
N SER A 154 -12.27 11.40 -15.74
CA SER A 154 -13.23 11.08 -16.79
C SER A 154 -12.70 9.92 -17.67
N PRO A 155 -13.55 8.96 -18.07
CA PRO A 155 -13.15 7.93 -19.02
C PRO A 155 -12.59 8.58 -20.29
N GLY A 156 -11.32 8.33 -20.61
CA GLY A 156 -10.61 8.91 -21.75
C GLY A 156 -9.46 9.88 -21.41
N ALA A 157 -9.27 10.24 -20.14
CA ALA A 157 -8.10 10.99 -19.69
C ALA A 157 -6.87 10.06 -19.61
N GLY A 158 -6.18 9.89 -20.74
CA GLY A 158 -4.93 9.14 -20.86
C GLY A 158 -5.11 7.77 -21.50
N ALA A 159 -4.51 7.57 -22.68
CA ALA A 159 -4.30 6.23 -23.21
C ALA A 159 -3.46 5.43 -22.19
N PRO A 160 -3.64 4.10 -22.04
CA PRO A 160 -2.72 3.31 -21.25
C PRO A 160 -1.31 3.54 -21.81
N SER A 161 -0.46 4.20 -21.03
CA SER A 161 0.95 4.32 -21.33
C SER A 161 1.48 2.90 -21.41
N ARG A 162 1.84 2.47 -22.61
CA ARG A 162 2.48 1.18 -22.83
C ARG A 162 3.73 1.14 -21.96
N LEU A 163 3.89 0.07 -21.19
CA LEU A 163 5.10 -0.15 -20.41
C LEU A 163 6.30 -0.24 -21.37
N ASP A 164 7.27 0.66 -21.21
CA ASP A 164 8.54 0.66 -21.96
C ASP A 164 9.64 -0.08 -21.18
N LEU A 165 9.30 -1.28 -20.72
CA LEU A 165 10.18 -2.23 -20.02
C LEU A 165 9.76 -3.65 -20.40
N ASN A 166 10.72 -4.57 -20.37
CA ASN A 166 10.43 -6.00 -20.53
C ASN A 166 9.95 -6.55 -19.18
N SER A 167 8.63 -6.61 -18.97
CA SER A 167 8.04 -7.10 -17.72
C SER A 167 8.44 -8.54 -17.42
N ASP A 168 8.42 -9.44 -18.41
CA ASP A 168 8.69 -10.86 -18.18
C ASP A 168 10.12 -11.08 -17.67
N ALA A 169 11.10 -10.35 -18.22
CA ALA A 169 12.47 -10.40 -17.74
C ALA A 169 12.63 -9.80 -16.33
N LEU A 170 11.89 -8.74 -16.00
CA LEU A 170 11.91 -8.17 -14.65
C LEU A 170 11.21 -9.09 -13.65
N ASP A 171 10.13 -9.75 -14.04
CA ASP A 171 9.40 -10.72 -13.22
C ASP A 171 10.27 -11.93 -12.89
N GLU A 172 11.05 -12.42 -13.86
CA GLU A 172 12.05 -13.48 -13.62
C GLU A 172 13.12 -13.03 -12.61
N LEU A 173 13.67 -11.82 -12.76
CA LEU A 173 14.69 -11.28 -11.85
C LEU A 173 14.14 -11.02 -10.45
N MET A 174 12.92 -10.49 -10.34
CA MET A 174 12.23 -10.25 -9.07
C MET A 174 11.75 -11.57 -8.46
N GLY A 175 11.50 -12.59 -9.28
CA GLY A 175 10.84 -13.86 -8.92
C GLY A 175 9.42 -13.66 -8.41
N ALA A 176 8.72 -12.68 -8.97
CA ALA A 176 7.33 -12.35 -8.69
C ALA A 176 6.69 -11.77 -9.94
N GLU A 177 5.38 -11.96 -10.11
CA GLU A 177 4.63 -11.40 -11.24
C GLU A 177 4.29 -9.93 -10.97
N GLY A 178 4.63 -9.05 -11.92
CA GLY A 178 4.32 -7.64 -11.86
C GLY A 178 2.97 -7.30 -12.50
N ARG A 179 2.37 -6.17 -12.10
CA ARG A 179 1.15 -5.64 -12.72
C ARG A 179 1.39 -4.23 -13.26
N VAL A 180 0.96 -3.98 -14.49
CA VAL A 180 1.07 -2.65 -15.10
C VAL A 180 -0.12 -1.78 -14.71
N ASN A 181 0.17 -0.60 -14.17
CA ASN A 181 -0.82 0.41 -13.81
C ASN A 181 -0.33 1.80 -14.22
N GLY A 182 -1.03 2.45 -15.15
CA GLY A 182 -0.63 3.77 -15.65
C GLY A 182 0.79 3.81 -16.23
N GLY A 183 1.24 2.74 -16.89
CA GLY A 183 2.59 2.63 -17.46
C GLY A 183 3.71 2.39 -16.45
N VAL A 184 3.39 2.16 -15.18
CA VAL A 184 4.32 1.75 -14.13
C VAL A 184 4.13 0.26 -13.86
N LEU A 185 5.22 -0.49 -13.78
CA LEU A 185 5.20 -1.91 -13.39
C LEU A 185 5.29 -1.99 -11.87
N GLN A 186 4.31 -2.65 -11.24
CA GLN A 186 4.14 -2.69 -9.79
C GLN A 186 4.19 -4.14 -9.29
N TYR A 187 4.98 -4.38 -8.24
CA TYR A 187 5.06 -5.64 -7.53
C TYR A 187 4.47 -5.48 -6.14
N SER A 188 3.73 -6.50 -5.69
CA SER A 188 3.21 -6.60 -4.33
C SER A 188 3.67 -7.92 -3.74
N ILE A 189 4.63 -7.88 -2.82
CA ILE A 189 5.25 -9.07 -2.25
C ILE A 189 4.71 -9.29 -0.82
N PRO A 190 3.83 -10.29 -0.61
CA PRO A 190 3.23 -10.52 0.69
C PRO A 190 4.24 -11.08 1.71
N ARG A 191 4.07 -10.68 2.97
CA ARG A 191 4.75 -11.30 4.11
C ARG A 191 4.28 -12.75 4.32
N ALA A 192 5.18 -13.60 4.80
CA ALA A 192 4.82 -14.95 5.23
C ALA A 192 4.14 -14.95 6.60
N GLU A 193 4.45 -13.97 7.44
CA GLU A 193 3.82 -13.79 8.75
C GLU A 193 2.32 -13.52 8.63
N ARG A 194 1.59 -13.92 9.68
CA ARG A 194 0.24 -13.42 9.93
C ARG A 194 0.37 -12.06 10.61
N LEU A 195 0.05 -11.00 9.86
CA LEU A 195 0.12 -9.63 10.34
C LEU A 195 -1.19 -9.24 11.02
N MET A 196 -1.06 -8.51 12.13
CA MET A 196 -2.19 -7.97 12.88
C MET A 196 -1.94 -6.51 13.25
N ASP A 197 -3.00 -5.75 13.47
CA ASP A 197 -2.98 -4.43 14.13
C ASP A 197 -4.13 -4.37 15.13
N GLY A 198 -3.84 -4.02 16.39
CA GLY A 198 -4.85 -3.97 17.45
C GLY A 198 -5.58 -5.30 17.67
N GLY A 199 -4.90 -6.44 17.47
CA GLY A 199 -5.46 -7.79 17.62
C GLY A 199 -6.27 -8.29 16.41
N MET A 200 -6.33 -7.54 15.32
CA MET A 200 -7.10 -7.84 14.13
C MET A 200 -6.19 -8.19 12.97
N VAL A 201 -6.51 -9.24 12.21
CA VAL A 201 -5.71 -9.61 11.03
C VAL A 201 -5.74 -8.47 10.02
N THR A 202 -4.56 -8.13 9.49
CA THR A 202 -4.39 -7.07 8.50
C THR A 202 -3.94 -7.68 7.16
N PRO A 203 -4.87 -7.92 6.22
CA PRO A 203 -4.57 -8.48 4.90
C PRO A 203 -3.61 -7.61 4.10
N GLN A 204 -2.97 -8.20 3.09
CA GLN A 204 -1.98 -7.53 2.24
C GLN A 204 -2.50 -6.23 1.62
N SER A 205 -3.78 -6.20 1.22
CA SER A 205 -4.37 -5.05 0.56
C SER A 205 -4.69 -3.90 1.52
N MET A 206 -4.44 -4.07 2.83
CA MET A 206 -4.42 -2.98 3.81
C MET A 206 -3.08 -2.24 3.86
N GLY A 207 -2.15 -2.52 2.92
CA GLY A 207 -0.85 -1.84 2.84
C GLY A 207 0.25 -2.52 3.65
N THR A 208 0.19 -3.85 3.76
CA THR A 208 1.14 -4.66 4.56
C THR A 208 1.98 -5.64 3.72
N ALA A 209 1.84 -5.60 2.40
CA ALA A 209 2.78 -6.20 1.46
C ALA A 209 3.88 -5.19 1.10
N THR A 210 5.08 -5.70 0.80
CA THR A 210 6.15 -4.86 0.22
C THR A 210 5.72 -4.43 -1.18
N ALA A 211 5.60 -3.12 -1.41
CA ALA A 211 5.26 -2.57 -2.71
C ALA A 211 6.53 -2.05 -3.40
N ILE A 212 6.71 -2.40 -4.67
CA ILE A 212 7.86 -1.97 -5.47
C ILE A 212 7.35 -1.54 -6.84
N ASN A 213 7.71 -0.33 -7.26
CA ASN A 213 7.24 0.27 -8.51
C ASN A 213 8.43 0.59 -9.42
N PHE A 214 8.27 0.32 -10.72
CA PHE A 214 9.22 0.65 -11.79
C PHE A 214 8.53 1.56 -12.80
N GLN A 215 8.93 2.83 -12.83
CA GLN A 215 8.51 3.77 -13.87
C GLN A 215 9.59 3.82 -14.95
N PRO A 216 9.28 3.50 -16.22
CA PRO A 216 10.23 3.63 -17.31
C PRO A 216 10.76 5.06 -17.45
N THR A 217 12.06 5.22 -17.62
CA THR A 217 12.73 6.51 -17.90
C THR A 217 13.45 6.52 -19.25
N GLY A 218 13.19 5.50 -20.09
CA GLY A 218 13.75 5.32 -21.42
C GLY A 218 15.08 4.57 -21.45
N GLY A 219 15.38 3.96 -22.59
CA GLY A 219 16.67 3.28 -22.83
C GLY A 219 16.93 2.08 -21.90
N GLY A 220 15.87 1.35 -21.51
CA GLY A 220 15.96 0.22 -20.57
C GLY A 220 16.14 0.61 -19.10
N LYS A 221 16.08 1.90 -18.78
CA LYS A 221 16.17 2.42 -17.42
C LYS A 221 14.79 2.59 -16.78
N ALA A 222 14.77 2.56 -15.45
CA ALA A 222 13.60 2.86 -14.66
C ALA A 222 13.96 3.66 -13.41
N ALA A 223 13.06 4.57 -13.02
CA ALA A 223 13.01 5.06 -11.66
C ALA A 223 12.24 4.06 -10.80
N ILE A 224 12.82 3.67 -9.66
CA ILE A 224 12.20 2.77 -8.68
C ILE A 224 11.96 3.47 -7.36
N THR A 225 10.83 3.13 -6.75
CA THR A 225 10.50 3.46 -5.35
C THR A 225 9.42 2.51 -4.85
N GLY A 226 9.11 2.60 -3.57
CA GLY A 226 8.20 1.69 -2.89
C GLY A 226 8.51 1.67 -1.40
N ASP A 227 8.06 0.62 -0.76
CA ASP A 227 8.26 0.38 0.66
C ASP A 227 8.46 -1.11 0.96
N PHE A 228 9.50 -1.41 1.72
CA PHE A 228 9.68 -2.73 2.30
C PHE A 228 8.96 -2.82 3.64
N VAL A 229 8.23 -3.91 3.86
CA VAL A 229 7.60 -4.24 5.14
C VAL A 229 8.47 -5.26 5.87
N LEU A 230 9.05 -4.87 7.00
CA LEU A 230 10.14 -5.56 7.66
C LEU A 230 9.80 -5.88 9.11
N ILE A 231 10.28 -7.01 9.63
CA ILE A 231 10.41 -7.18 11.08
C ILE A 231 11.77 -6.63 11.56
N ALA A 232 11.90 -6.38 12.87
CA ALA A 232 13.10 -5.78 13.46
C ALA A 232 14.43 -6.45 13.02
N SER A 233 14.47 -7.78 12.93
CA SER A 233 15.68 -8.53 12.58
C SER A 233 16.06 -8.45 11.09
N GLU A 234 15.22 -7.88 10.24
CA GLU A 234 15.46 -7.75 8.79
C GLU A 234 15.95 -6.35 8.40
N VAL A 235 15.69 -5.33 9.22
CA VAL A 235 15.98 -3.93 8.92
C VAL A 235 17.42 -3.69 8.47
N ASP A 236 18.41 -4.07 9.28
CA ASP A 236 19.84 -3.86 8.95
C ASP A 236 20.27 -4.66 7.71
N ARG A 237 19.71 -5.86 7.51
CA ARG A 237 20.04 -6.72 6.35
C ARG A 237 19.54 -6.10 5.05
N VAL A 238 18.30 -5.61 5.04
CA VAL A 238 17.70 -4.93 3.89
C VAL A 238 18.40 -3.60 3.60
N LEU A 239 18.69 -2.79 4.61
CA LEU A 239 19.47 -1.55 4.46
C LEU A 239 20.82 -1.82 3.77
N ARG A 240 21.57 -2.82 4.24
CA ARG A 240 22.86 -3.20 3.64
C ARG A 240 22.70 -3.68 2.20
N ALA A 241 21.71 -4.52 1.92
CA ALA A 241 21.45 -5.02 0.58
C ALA A 241 21.13 -3.88 -0.41
N LEU A 242 20.27 -2.93 -0.03
CA LEU A 242 19.94 -1.78 -0.87
C LEU A 242 21.16 -0.89 -1.11
N ARG A 243 21.91 -0.55 -0.05
CA ARG A 243 23.11 0.30 -0.18
C ARG A 243 24.23 -0.36 -0.97
N ALA A 244 24.40 -1.67 -0.88
CA ALA A 244 25.37 -2.43 -1.68
C ALA A 244 25.04 -2.47 -3.17
N ASN A 245 23.80 -2.15 -3.54
CA ASN A 245 23.32 -2.09 -4.92
C ASN A 245 23.02 -0.66 -5.40
N ASP A 246 23.60 0.35 -4.73
CA ASP A 246 23.42 1.78 -5.02
C ASP A 246 21.97 2.29 -4.94
N ILE A 247 21.09 1.59 -4.21
CA ILE A 247 19.70 2.02 -4.01
C ILE A 247 19.65 2.91 -2.77
N GLU A 248 19.15 4.14 -2.92
CA GLU A 248 19.00 5.11 -1.83
C GLU A 248 17.91 4.68 -0.87
N VAL A 249 18.17 4.79 0.43
CA VAL A 249 17.15 4.63 1.47
C VAL A 249 16.65 6.04 1.81
N THR A 250 15.34 6.25 1.68
CA THR A 250 14.73 7.57 1.84
C THR A 250 14.01 7.75 3.17
N ALA A 251 13.55 6.65 3.79
CA ALA A 251 12.94 6.67 5.11
C ALA A 251 12.99 5.28 5.78
N LEU A 252 12.93 5.27 7.11
CA LEU A 252 12.68 4.09 7.95
C LEU A 252 11.78 4.51 9.12
N HIS A 253 10.59 3.93 9.21
CA HIS A 253 9.56 4.30 10.20
C HIS A 253 8.54 3.16 10.40
N ASN A 254 7.36 3.47 10.93
CA ASN A 254 6.27 2.51 11.13
C ASN A 254 4.98 3.09 10.52
N HIS A 255 4.08 2.27 9.95
CA HIS A 255 2.76 2.72 9.46
C HIS A 255 1.63 2.49 10.47
N MET A 256 1.86 1.65 11.49
CA MET A 256 0.87 1.26 12.49
C MET A 256 1.39 1.50 13.90
N LEU A 257 0.45 1.61 14.85
CA LEU A 257 0.76 1.84 16.26
C LEU A 257 0.77 0.56 17.09
N ASN A 258 -0.06 -0.45 16.74
CA ASN A 258 -0.29 -1.64 17.55
C ASN A 258 -0.15 -2.93 16.72
N ASP A 259 0.81 -2.93 15.81
CA ASP A 259 1.09 -4.01 14.89
C ASP A 259 1.83 -5.18 15.55
N GLU A 260 1.43 -6.40 15.16
CA GLU A 260 2.02 -7.64 15.62
C GLU A 260 2.27 -8.61 14.44
N PRO A 261 3.52 -9.09 14.25
CA PRO A 261 4.74 -8.64 14.92
C PRO A 261 5.02 -7.15 14.65
N ARG A 262 5.87 -6.51 15.45
CA ARG A 262 6.27 -5.11 15.19
C ARG A 262 6.96 -5.00 13.83
N LEU A 263 6.36 -4.22 12.95
CA LEU A 263 6.78 -3.92 11.59
C LEU A 263 7.49 -2.58 11.51
N PHE A 264 8.42 -2.52 10.56
CA PHE A 264 9.13 -1.34 10.13
C PHE A 264 8.95 -1.21 8.62
N PHE A 265 8.80 0.03 8.16
CA PHE A 265 8.59 0.37 6.77
C PHE A 265 9.79 1.16 6.30
N LEU A 266 10.38 0.74 5.17
CA LEU A 266 11.58 1.33 4.61
C LEU A 266 11.33 1.75 3.18
N HIS A 267 11.46 3.05 2.91
CA HIS A 267 11.34 3.59 1.56
C HIS A 267 12.69 3.74 0.89
N PHE A 268 12.67 3.69 -0.43
CA PHE A 268 13.88 3.75 -1.24
C PHE A 268 13.66 4.55 -2.54
N TRP A 269 14.77 4.93 -3.16
CA TRP A 269 14.79 5.58 -4.47
C TRP A 269 16.03 5.17 -5.28
N ALA A 270 15.86 4.96 -6.58
CA ALA A 270 16.96 4.93 -7.54
C ALA A 270 16.44 5.18 -8.96
N ASN A 271 17.33 5.58 -9.87
CA ASN A 271 17.05 5.68 -11.30
C ASN A 271 18.25 5.17 -12.11
N ASP A 272 18.13 3.97 -12.69
CA ASP A 272 19.23 3.26 -13.35
C ASP A 272 18.68 2.17 -14.29
N ASP A 273 19.56 1.33 -14.86
CA ASP A 273 19.21 0.12 -15.62
C ASP A 273 18.22 -0.76 -14.84
N ALA A 274 17.07 -1.05 -15.45
CA ALA A 274 15.97 -1.72 -14.76
C ALA A 274 16.35 -3.14 -14.29
N ALA A 275 17.19 -3.85 -15.05
CA ALA A 275 17.62 -5.20 -14.67
C ALA A 275 18.62 -5.17 -13.50
N LYS A 276 19.53 -4.18 -13.45
CA LYS A 276 20.41 -3.94 -12.29
C LYS A 276 19.57 -3.66 -11.05
N LEU A 277 18.58 -2.77 -11.16
CA LEU A 277 17.68 -2.41 -10.07
C LEU A 277 16.86 -3.61 -9.57
N ALA A 278 16.29 -4.41 -10.47
CA ALA A 278 15.56 -5.62 -10.12
C ALA A 278 16.44 -6.62 -9.34
N ARG A 279 17.70 -6.84 -9.76
CA ARG A 279 18.65 -7.68 -9.00
C ARG A 279 18.94 -7.13 -7.61
N GLY A 280 19.12 -5.82 -7.48
CA GLY A 280 19.36 -5.18 -6.18
C GLY A 280 18.17 -5.29 -5.23
N LEU A 281 16.96 -5.05 -5.73
CA LEU A 281 15.72 -5.23 -4.98
C LEU A 281 15.49 -6.70 -4.60
N ARG A 282 15.76 -7.63 -5.53
CA ARG A 282 15.71 -9.06 -5.26
C ARG A 282 16.66 -9.47 -4.14
N SER A 283 17.91 -8.97 -4.15
CA SER A 283 18.87 -9.21 -3.08
C SER A 283 18.37 -8.75 -1.72
N ALA A 284 17.58 -7.68 -1.64
CA ALA A 284 16.94 -7.25 -0.41
C ALA A 284 15.79 -8.18 0.00
N LEU A 285 14.89 -8.51 -0.95
CA LEU A 285 13.77 -9.44 -0.73
C LEU A 285 14.23 -10.82 -0.24
N ASP A 286 15.36 -11.34 -0.73
CA ASP A 286 15.92 -12.63 -0.30
C ASP A 286 16.40 -12.65 1.16
N THR A 287 16.53 -11.48 1.80
CA THR A 287 16.87 -11.38 3.23
C THR A 287 15.66 -11.36 4.16
N MET A 288 14.45 -11.40 3.59
CA MET A 288 13.18 -11.26 4.30
C MET A 288 12.37 -12.55 4.27
N ASN A 289 11.47 -12.69 5.24
CA ASN A 289 10.49 -13.77 5.28
C ASN A 289 9.24 -13.43 4.45
N ASN A 290 9.38 -13.52 3.14
CA ASN A 290 8.28 -13.30 2.20
C ASN A 290 7.50 -14.59 1.94
N ARG A 291 6.19 -14.47 1.71
CA ARG A 291 5.38 -15.59 1.24
C ARG A 291 5.82 -15.93 -0.17
N LYS A 292 6.12 -17.21 -0.39
CA LYS A 292 6.46 -17.74 -1.71
C LYS A 292 5.17 -17.91 -2.52
N ASN A 293 5.24 -17.56 -3.81
CA ASN A 293 4.19 -17.88 -4.78
C ASN A 293 4.07 -19.40 -4.99
#